data_AF-A0A4V1UBF4-F1
#
_entry.id   AF-A0A4V1UBF4-F1
#
_cell.length_a   1.000
_cell.length_b   1.000
_cell.length_c   1.000
_cell.angle_alpha   90.00
_cell.angle_beta   90.00
_cell.angle_gamma   90.00
#
_symmetry.space_group_name_H-M   'P 1'
#
loop_
_entity.id
_entity.type
_entity.pdbx_description
1 polymer ?
#
loop_
_entity_poly.entity_id
_entity_poly.type
_entity_poly.pdbx_seq_one_letter_code
_entity_poly.pdbx_strand_id
1 'polypeptide(L)'
;RKTSGSILNFSGAENFSKNTDALEYDCDILIPAALENVINRDNAPNVKAKLIGEGANGPLTPEADEIFVQKGTIVVPDMYLNAGGVTVSYFEWLKNLSHVRYGRMEKRFTENMNTHILGQIEELTNRQVSTRERQFILHGPEEVDLVHSGLEETMVTATREIMEEWRRNPQIPDMRTAAYVVAINKVGTSYAELGIFP
;
A
#
# COMPACT_ATOMS: atom_id res chain seq x y z
N ARG A 1 -20.49 -14.22 -3.27
CA ARG A 1 -20.55 -13.71 -4.67
C ARG A 1 -20.68 -14.80 -5.75
N LYS A 2 -19.86 -15.86 -5.82
CA LYS A 2 -19.96 -16.87 -6.92
C LYS A 2 -21.34 -17.51 -7.07
N THR A 3 -22.09 -17.67 -5.97
CA THR A 3 -23.45 -18.24 -5.96
C THR A 3 -24.56 -17.20 -6.05
N SER A 4 -24.42 -16.04 -5.40
CA SER A 4 -25.52 -15.07 -5.21
C SER A 4 -25.34 -13.73 -5.94
N GLY A 5 -24.16 -13.44 -6.49
CA GLY A 5 -23.80 -12.11 -7.02
C GLY A 5 -23.70 -10.99 -5.96
N SER A 6 -24.29 -11.19 -4.78
CA SER A 6 -24.34 -10.23 -3.68
C SER A 6 -23.47 -10.65 -2.49
N ILE A 7 -23.22 -9.70 -1.60
CA ILE A 7 -22.67 -9.95 -0.25
C ILE A 7 -23.77 -10.03 0.82
N LEU A 8 -25.01 -9.64 0.49
CA LEU A 8 -26.13 -9.70 1.42
C LEU A 8 -26.45 -11.14 1.81
N ASN A 9 -26.92 -11.32 3.05
CA ASN A 9 -27.30 -12.60 3.64
C ASN A 9 -26.13 -13.60 3.69
N PHE A 10 -24.91 -13.09 3.87
CA PHE A 10 -23.75 -13.93 4.07
C PHE A 10 -23.84 -14.64 5.42
N SER A 11 -23.64 -15.96 5.44
CA SER A 11 -23.72 -16.75 6.67
C SER A 11 -22.69 -16.28 7.69
N GLY A 12 -23.14 -15.97 8.92
CA GLY A 12 -22.29 -15.42 9.98
C GLY A 12 -22.07 -13.91 9.93
N ALA A 13 -22.79 -13.18 9.05
CA ALA A 13 -22.80 -11.73 9.01
C ALA A 13 -24.22 -11.18 9.11
N GLU A 14 -24.34 -9.96 9.61
CA GLU A 14 -25.58 -9.20 9.62
C GLU A 14 -25.57 -8.17 8.49
N ASN A 15 -26.72 -7.98 7.85
CA ASN A 15 -26.85 -6.94 6.83
C ASN A 15 -27.03 -5.59 7.51
N PHE A 16 -26.35 -4.57 6.98
CA PHE A 16 -26.70 -3.19 7.28
C PHE A 16 -28.02 -2.80 6.62
N SER A 17 -28.80 -1.96 7.30
CA SER A 17 -30.05 -1.41 6.77
C SER A 17 -29.80 -0.44 5.61
N LYS A 18 -28.78 0.40 5.73
CA LYS A 18 -28.32 1.32 4.69
C LYS A 18 -26.84 1.06 4.42
N ASN A 19 -26.42 1.28 3.18
CA ASN A 19 -25.02 1.20 2.78
C ASN A 19 -24.12 2.17 3.58
N THR A 20 -24.64 3.34 3.97
CA THR A 20 -23.91 4.35 4.76
C THR A 20 -23.65 3.94 6.20
N ASP A 21 -24.46 3.04 6.76
CA ASP A 21 -24.32 2.60 8.16
C ASP A 21 -22.96 1.92 8.39
N ALA A 22 -22.38 1.33 7.34
CA ALA A 22 -21.06 0.72 7.38
C ALA A 22 -19.93 1.74 7.59
N LEU A 23 -20.10 3.00 7.17
CA LEU A 23 -19.08 4.06 7.34
C LEU A 23 -19.00 4.53 8.79
N GLU A 24 -20.10 4.44 9.54
CA GLU A 24 -20.21 4.88 10.93
C GLU A 24 -20.09 3.71 11.93
N TYR A 25 -19.84 2.50 11.42
CA TYR A 25 -19.75 1.30 12.22
C TYR A 25 -18.54 1.33 13.16
N ASP A 26 -18.69 0.69 14.32
CA ASP A 26 -17.63 0.63 15.32
C ASP A 26 -16.48 -0.27 14.84
N CYS A 27 -15.33 0.33 14.57
CA CYS A 27 -14.12 -0.34 14.09
C CYS A 27 -12.89 0.50 14.42
N ASP A 28 -11.71 -0.14 14.46
CA ASP A 28 -10.45 0.60 14.63
C ASP A 28 -9.98 1.25 13.33
N ILE A 29 -10.19 0.57 12.20
CA ILE A 29 -9.72 0.96 10.86
C ILE A 29 -10.90 0.97 9.89
N LEU A 30 -11.14 2.11 9.25
CA LEU A 30 -12.13 2.27 8.18
C LEU A 30 -11.43 2.39 6.82
N ILE A 31 -11.86 1.60 5.83
CA ILE A 31 -11.30 1.60 4.48
C ILE A 31 -12.38 1.94 3.46
N PRO A 32 -12.62 3.22 3.15
CA PRO A 32 -13.52 3.59 2.05
C PRO A 32 -12.87 3.26 0.71
N ALA A 33 -13.44 2.28 0.01
CA ALA A 33 -12.90 1.74 -1.25
C ALA A 33 -13.98 1.60 -2.34
N ALA A 34 -14.94 2.53 -2.39
CA ALA A 34 -16.08 2.49 -3.31
C ALA A 34 -16.15 3.71 -4.24
N LEU A 35 -16.60 4.86 -3.73
CA LEU A 35 -16.85 6.09 -4.50
C LEU A 35 -16.17 7.28 -3.81
N GLU A 36 -15.97 8.37 -4.56
CA GLU A 36 -15.54 9.65 -4.00
C GLU A 36 -16.60 10.29 -3.08
N ASN A 37 -16.16 11.18 -2.18
CA ASN A 37 -16.99 12.05 -1.33
C ASN A 37 -18.06 11.34 -0.47
N VAL A 38 -17.84 10.06 -0.15
CA VAL A 38 -18.75 9.25 0.66
C VAL A 38 -18.70 9.62 2.14
N ILE A 39 -17.59 10.19 2.60
CA ILE A 39 -17.44 10.74 3.95
C ILE A 39 -17.34 12.26 3.83
N ASN A 40 -18.30 12.95 4.42
CA ASN A 40 -18.47 14.39 4.30
C ASN A 40 -18.77 15.03 5.67
N ARG A 41 -19.01 16.35 5.67
CA ARG A 41 -19.30 17.12 6.89
C ARG A 41 -20.42 16.50 7.75
N ASP A 42 -21.41 15.87 7.15
CA ASP A 42 -22.61 15.40 7.85
C ASP A 42 -22.37 14.07 8.58
N ASN A 43 -21.53 13.18 8.04
CA ASN A 43 -21.29 11.84 8.62
C ASN A 43 -19.90 11.68 9.29
N ALA A 44 -18.90 12.50 8.96
CA ALA A 44 -17.58 12.46 9.59
C ALA A 44 -17.62 12.56 11.14
N PRO A 45 -18.54 13.34 11.76
CA PRO A 45 -18.70 13.34 13.22
C PRO A 45 -19.10 11.98 13.81
N ASN A 46 -19.79 11.13 13.04
CA ASN A 46 -20.29 9.83 13.49
C ASN A 46 -19.29 8.70 13.27
N VAL A 47 -18.29 8.89 12.40
CA VAL A 47 -17.23 7.89 12.16
C VAL A 47 -16.43 7.68 13.46
N LYS A 48 -16.33 6.41 13.87
CA LYS A 48 -15.71 5.96 15.13
C LYS A 48 -14.27 5.48 14.96
N ALA A 49 -13.82 5.28 13.72
CA ALA A 49 -12.50 4.76 13.42
C ALA A 49 -11.37 5.68 13.92
N LYS A 50 -10.29 5.04 14.39
CA LYS A 50 -9.05 5.73 14.81
C LYS A 50 -8.12 5.96 13.63
N LEU A 51 -8.23 5.13 12.60
CA LEU A 51 -7.48 5.24 11.35
C LEU A 51 -8.43 5.09 10.17
N ILE A 52 -8.27 5.95 9.17
CA ILE A 52 -8.97 5.88 7.89
C ILE A 52 -7.93 5.65 6.81
N GLY A 53 -8.10 4.59 6.03
CA GLY A 53 -7.26 4.28 4.88
C GLY A 53 -8.03 4.46 3.58
N GLU A 54 -7.72 5.51 2.83
CA GLU A 54 -8.43 5.81 1.59
C GLU A 54 -8.06 4.86 0.44
N GLY A 55 -8.89 3.85 0.21
CA GLY A 55 -8.71 2.92 -0.92
C GLY A 55 -9.30 3.43 -2.23
N ALA A 56 -10.35 4.24 -2.16
CA ALA A 56 -10.91 4.96 -3.31
C ALA A 56 -10.11 6.25 -3.59
N ASN A 57 -10.36 6.88 -4.74
CA ASN A 57 -9.87 8.23 -5.02
C ASN A 57 -10.84 9.24 -4.41
N GLY A 58 -10.34 10.13 -3.55
CA GLY A 58 -11.08 11.20 -2.89
C GLY A 58 -12.33 10.77 -2.12
N PRO A 59 -12.30 9.73 -1.25
CA PRO A 59 -13.49 9.31 -0.51
C PRO A 59 -13.94 10.31 0.56
N LEU A 60 -13.05 11.19 1.02
CA LEU A 60 -13.33 12.24 2.00
C LEU A 60 -13.40 13.62 1.32
N THR A 61 -14.37 14.43 1.75
CA THR A 61 -14.40 15.88 1.42
C THR A 61 -13.40 16.66 2.29
N PRO A 62 -12.93 17.85 1.88
CA PRO A 62 -12.06 18.70 2.70
C PRO A 62 -12.63 19.00 4.10
N GLU A 63 -13.94 19.21 4.20
CA GLU A 63 -14.63 19.45 5.49
C GLU A 63 -14.58 18.23 6.42
N ALA A 64 -14.53 17.02 5.86
CA ALA A 64 -14.41 15.80 6.64
C ALA A 64 -12.98 15.64 7.17
N ASP A 65 -11.97 15.95 6.35
CA ASP A 65 -10.57 15.96 6.79
C ASP A 65 -10.37 16.92 7.98
N GLU A 66 -10.93 18.13 7.94
CA GLU A 66 -10.85 19.08 9.06
C GLU A 66 -11.41 18.48 10.36
N ILE A 67 -12.54 17.76 10.27
CA ILE A 67 -13.16 17.08 11.41
C ILE A 67 -12.25 15.97 11.95
N PHE A 68 -11.62 15.18 11.06
CA PHE A 68 -10.73 14.09 11.47
C PHE A 68 -9.43 14.59 12.09
N VAL A 69 -8.87 15.69 11.58
CA VAL A 69 -7.72 16.36 12.18
C VAL A 69 -8.05 16.82 13.61
N GLN A 70 -9.20 17.47 13.80
CA GLN A 70 -9.65 17.90 15.13
C GLN A 70 -9.93 16.73 16.08
N LYS A 71 -10.43 15.61 15.56
CA LYS A 71 -10.66 14.37 16.33
C LYS A 71 -9.36 13.62 16.67
N GLY A 72 -8.25 13.92 16.00
CA GLY A 72 -7.01 13.13 16.09
C GLY A 72 -7.09 11.77 15.38
N THR A 73 -8.05 11.60 14.46
CA THR A 73 -8.14 10.42 13.60
C THR A 73 -7.07 10.51 12.52
N ILE A 74 -6.28 9.44 12.33
CA ILE A 74 -5.23 9.40 11.31
C ILE A 74 -5.89 9.07 9.96
N VAL A 75 -5.74 9.96 8.98
CA VAL A 75 -6.15 9.71 7.59
C VAL A 75 -4.91 9.38 6.76
N VAL A 76 -4.84 8.16 6.24
CA VAL A 76 -3.81 7.73 5.27
C VAL A 76 -4.35 8.05 3.86
N PRO A 77 -3.74 9.03 3.16
CA PRO A 77 -4.36 9.64 1.99
C PRO A 77 -4.33 8.72 0.77
N ASP A 78 -5.35 8.84 -0.07
CA ASP A 78 -5.58 8.11 -1.31
C ASP A 78 -4.38 8.12 -2.26
N MET A 79 -3.79 9.30 -2.48
CA MET A 79 -2.64 9.51 -3.36
C MET A 79 -1.42 8.64 -3.01
N TYR A 80 -1.35 8.17 -1.76
CA TYR A 80 -0.35 7.23 -1.31
C TYR A 80 -0.94 5.82 -1.22
N LEU A 81 -2.04 5.63 -0.48
CA LEU A 81 -2.50 4.29 -0.09
C LEU A 81 -2.95 3.44 -1.29
N ASN A 82 -3.59 4.05 -2.28
CA ASN A 82 -4.09 3.33 -3.46
C ASN A 82 -3.06 3.24 -4.62
N ALA A 83 -1.90 3.88 -4.47
CA ALA A 83 -0.88 3.98 -5.50
C ALA A 83 -0.28 2.63 -5.93
N GLY A 84 -0.44 1.58 -5.11
CA GLY A 84 0.02 0.23 -5.44
C GLY A 84 -0.52 -0.30 -6.76
N GLY A 85 -1.74 0.09 -7.17
CA GLY A 85 -2.29 -0.27 -8.48
C GLY A 85 -1.48 0.32 -9.63
N VAL A 86 -1.05 1.58 -9.52
CA VAL A 86 -0.21 2.26 -10.52
C VAL A 86 1.21 1.70 -10.51
N THR A 87 1.76 1.41 -9.32
CA THR A 87 3.09 0.80 -9.17
C THR A 87 3.18 -0.56 -9.88
N VAL A 88 2.20 -1.44 -9.69
CA VAL A 88 2.22 -2.76 -10.33
C VAL A 88 1.91 -2.64 -11.84
N SER A 89 1.07 -1.70 -12.25
CA SER A 89 0.86 -1.38 -13.67
C SER A 89 2.15 -0.92 -14.36
N TYR A 90 2.98 -0.15 -13.65
CA TYR A 90 4.30 0.25 -14.14
C TYR A 90 5.24 -0.96 -14.31
N PHE A 91 5.23 -1.91 -13.39
CA PHE A 91 6.00 -3.16 -13.54
C PHE A 91 5.51 -4.01 -14.72
N GLU A 92 4.19 -4.05 -14.95
CA GLU A 92 3.63 -4.71 -16.14
C GLU A 92 4.12 -4.04 -17.43
N TRP A 93 4.13 -2.71 -17.48
CA TRP A 93 4.64 -1.97 -18.63
C TRP A 93 6.12 -2.25 -18.91
N LEU A 94 6.97 -2.26 -17.88
CA LEU A 94 8.39 -2.62 -18.00
C LEU A 94 8.59 -4.07 -18.50
N LYS A 95 7.79 -5.01 -17.97
CA LYS A 95 7.79 -6.40 -18.44
C LYS A 95 7.47 -6.47 -19.93
N ASN A 96 6.44 -5.76 -20.38
CA ASN A 96 5.99 -5.75 -21.76
C ASN A 96 7.06 -5.18 -22.71
N LEU A 97 7.81 -4.16 -22.28
CA LEU A 97 8.93 -3.61 -23.03
C LEU A 97 10.13 -4.55 -23.13
N SER A 98 10.44 -5.29 -22.06
CA SER A 98 11.61 -6.17 -22.01
C SER A 98 11.42 -7.49 -22.77
N HIS A 99 10.17 -7.90 -23.04
CA HIS A 99 9.80 -9.19 -23.64
C HIS A 99 10.39 -10.42 -22.92
N VAL A 100 10.80 -10.27 -21.66
CA VAL A 100 11.40 -11.32 -20.84
C VAL A 100 10.58 -11.46 -19.56
N ARG A 101 10.27 -12.70 -19.19
CA ARG A 101 9.67 -12.98 -17.88
C ARG A 101 10.71 -12.68 -16.79
N TYR A 102 10.34 -11.86 -15.81
CA TYR A 102 11.18 -11.61 -14.64
C TYR A 102 11.60 -12.92 -13.96
N GLY A 103 12.86 -12.98 -13.51
CA GLY A 103 13.45 -14.18 -12.91
C GLY A 103 13.80 -15.31 -13.88
N ARG A 104 13.47 -15.22 -15.19
CA ARG A 104 13.70 -16.33 -16.15
C ARG A 104 15.16 -16.78 -16.23
N MET A 105 16.10 -15.85 -16.17
CA MET A 105 17.54 -16.16 -16.23
C MET A 105 18.14 -16.42 -14.85
N GLU A 106 17.56 -15.85 -13.80
CA GLU A 106 18.16 -15.81 -12.46
C GLU A 106 17.63 -16.91 -11.53
N LYS A 107 16.42 -17.42 -11.77
CA LYS A 107 15.76 -18.39 -10.86
C LYS A 107 16.65 -19.60 -10.59
N ARG A 108 16.97 -20.37 -11.64
CA ARG A 108 17.80 -21.59 -11.53
C ARG A 108 19.22 -21.29 -11.01
N PHE A 109 19.78 -20.15 -11.41
CA PHE A 109 21.09 -19.73 -10.95
C PHE A 109 21.10 -19.51 -9.43
N THR A 110 20.09 -18.79 -8.93
CA THR A 110 19.91 -18.49 -7.51
C THR A 110 19.57 -19.74 -6.70
N GLU A 111 18.68 -20.60 -7.19
CA GLU A 111 18.34 -21.90 -6.55
C GLU A 111 19.60 -22.75 -6.35
N ASN A 112 20.44 -22.88 -7.38
CA ASN A 112 21.67 -23.66 -7.32
C ASN A 112 22.70 -23.03 -6.37
N MET A 113 22.86 -21.71 -6.42
CA MET A 113 23.77 -20.98 -5.53
C MET A 113 23.34 -21.12 -4.06
N ASN A 114 22.06 -20.91 -3.76
CA ASN A 114 21.53 -21.06 -2.40
C ASN A 114 21.63 -22.50 -1.90
N THR A 115 21.46 -23.49 -2.79
CA THR A 115 21.69 -24.91 -2.46
C THR A 115 23.12 -25.16 -2.01
N HIS A 116 24.09 -24.58 -2.71
CA HIS A 116 25.49 -24.73 -2.36
C HIS A 116 25.84 -24.04 -1.03
N ILE A 117 25.40 -22.80 -0.85
CA ILE A 117 25.61 -22.03 0.39
C ILE A 117 25.00 -22.74 1.59
N LEU A 118 23.74 -23.18 1.48
CA LEU A 118 23.04 -23.86 2.56
C LEU A 118 23.74 -25.18 2.92
N GLY A 119 24.17 -25.95 1.91
CA GLY A 119 24.93 -27.17 2.13
C GLY A 119 26.23 -26.94 2.90
N GLN A 120 26.98 -25.89 2.58
CA GLN A 120 28.20 -25.53 3.30
C GLN A 120 27.93 -25.11 4.75
N ILE A 121 26.84 -24.38 5.01
CA ILE A 121 26.44 -24.00 6.37
C ILE A 121 26.04 -25.24 7.20
N GLU A 122 25.24 -26.15 6.63
CA GLU A 122 24.82 -27.38 7.30
C GLU A 122 26.02 -28.28 7.62
N GLU A 123 27.00 -28.36 6.70
CA GLU A 123 28.25 -29.09 6.90
C GLU A 123 29.12 -28.49 8.02
N LEU A 124 29.35 -27.18 7.99
CA LEU A 124 30.18 -26.49 9.00
C LEU A 124 29.55 -26.48 10.39
N THR A 125 28.22 -26.42 10.49
CA THR A 125 27.50 -26.35 11.77
C THR A 125 27.07 -27.72 12.29
N ASN A 126 27.13 -28.76 11.44
CA ASN A 126 26.59 -30.09 11.69
C ASN A 126 25.11 -30.07 12.15
N ARG A 127 24.35 -29.06 11.69
CA ARG A 127 22.93 -28.86 11.99
C ARG A 127 22.16 -28.78 10.68
N GLN A 128 21.00 -29.42 10.65
CA GLN A 128 20.11 -29.41 9.50
C GLN A 128 19.07 -28.30 9.66
N VAL A 129 18.78 -27.60 8.57
CA VAL A 129 17.71 -26.61 8.53
C VAL A 129 16.36 -27.34 8.37
N SER A 130 15.29 -26.78 8.95
CA SER A 130 13.95 -27.38 8.82
C SER A 130 13.52 -27.43 7.34
N THR A 131 12.69 -28.39 6.97
CA THR A 131 12.21 -28.55 5.58
C THR A 131 11.54 -27.28 5.04
N ARG A 132 10.78 -26.58 5.89
CA ARG A 132 10.11 -25.33 5.53
C ARG A 132 11.10 -24.21 5.21
N GLU A 133 12.07 -24.00 6.09
CA GLU A 133 13.11 -22.99 5.89
C GLU A 133 13.99 -23.31 4.69
N ARG A 134 14.31 -24.59 4.49
CA ARG A 134 15.05 -25.05 3.31
C ARG A 134 14.29 -24.71 2.02
N GLN A 135 13.00 -25.04 1.94
CA GLN A 135 12.19 -24.72 0.76
C GLN A 135 12.15 -23.21 0.48
N PHE A 136 12.06 -22.39 1.52
CA PHE A 136 12.07 -20.94 1.39
C PHE A 136 13.42 -20.40 0.90
N ILE A 137 14.54 -20.81 1.53
CA ILE A 137 15.89 -20.35 1.17
C ILE A 137 16.26 -20.76 -0.25
N LEU A 138 15.89 -21.98 -0.65
CA LEU A 138 16.24 -22.50 -1.97
C LEU A 138 15.36 -21.93 -3.09
N HIS A 139 14.25 -21.24 -2.80
CA HIS A 139 13.35 -20.68 -3.79
C HIS A 139 14.02 -19.50 -4.52
N GLY A 140 14.20 -19.64 -5.84
CA GLY A 140 14.67 -18.54 -6.68
C GLY A 140 13.53 -17.56 -7.02
N PRO A 141 13.85 -16.29 -7.34
CA PRO A 141 12.83 -15.26 -7.53
C PRO A 141 11.90 -15.59 -8.70
N GLU A 142 10.59 -15.60 -8.42
CA GLU A 142 9.55 -15.58 -9.43
C GLU A 142 9.02 -14.17 -9.66
N GLU A 143 8.27 -14.00 -10.74
CA GLU A 143 7.63 -12.74 -11.08
C GLU A 143 6.77 -12.19 -9.92
N VAL A 144 6.03 -13.06 -9.24
CA VAL A 144 5.20 -12.67 -8.09
C VAL A 144 6.04 -12.16 -6.92
N ASP A 145 7.19 -12.77 -6.66
CA ASP A 145 8.09 -12.37 -5.58
C ASP A 145 8.69 -10.99 -5.86
N LEU A 146 9.06 -10.74 -7.11
CA LEU A 146 9.61 -9.47 -7.56
C LEU A 146 8.56 -8.36 -7.54
N VAL A 147 7.32 -8.65 -7.95
CA VAL A 147 6.21 -7.69 -7.84
C VAL A 147 5.91 -7.36 -6.39
N HIS A 148 5.83 -8.35 -5.50
CA HIS A 148 5.58 -8.13 -4.08
C HIS A 148 6.71 -7.31 -3.42
N SER A 149 7.96 -7.70 -3.66
CA SER A 149 9.13 -7.01 -3.10
C SER A 149 9.25 -5.58 -3.64
N GLY A 150 9.07 -5.37 -4.95
CA GLY A 150 9.11 -4.03 -5.55
C GLY A 150 7.98 -3.13 -5.06
N LEU A 151 6.78 -3.68 -4.87
CA LEU A 151 5.65 -2.95 -4.30
C LEU A 151 5.91 -2.59 -2.83
N GLU A 152 6.39 -3.54 -2.03
CA GLU A 152 6.74 -3.30 -0.62
C GLU A 152 7.78 -2.18 -0.50
N GLU A 153 8.88 -2.26 -1.25
CA GLU A 153 9.93 -1.24 -1.25
C GLU A 153 9.39 0.14 -1.60
N THR A 154 8.54 0.22 -2.63
CA THR A 154 7.92 1.46 -3.07
C THR A 154 7.02 2.07 -1.99
N MET A 155 6.14 1.26 -1.40
CA MET A 155 5.18 1.72 -0.39
C MET A 155 5.85 2.10 0.93
N VAL A 156 6.86 1.32 1.36
CA VAL A 156 7.64 1.60 2.58
C VAL A 156 8.44 2.88 2.41
N THR A 157 9.11 3.06 1.27
CA THR A 157 9.89 4.27 0.99
C THR A 157 8.99 5.50 0.97
N ALA A 158 7.87 5.45 0.24
CA ALA A 158 6.92 6.56 0.19
C ALA A 158 6.34 6.89 1.58
N THR A 159 5.99 5.87 2.39
CA THR A 159 5.52 6.12 3.76
C THR A 159 6.57 6.83 4.59
N ARG A 160 7.83 6.39 4.54
CA ARG A 160 8.92 6.99 5.31
C ARG A 160 9.11 8.44 4.93
N GLU A 161 9.17 8.76 3.64
CA GLU A 161 9.29 10.14 3.16
C GLU A 161 8.13 11.02 3.66
N ILE A 162 6.89 10.55 3.55
CA ILE A 162 5.70 11.28 4.01
C ILE A 162 5.75 11.50 5.53
N MET A 163 6.08 10.47 6.29
CA MET A 163 6.15 10.54 7.75
C MET A 163 7.31 11.42 8.23
N GLU A 164 8.44 11.41 7.52
CA GLU A 164 9.58 12.29 7.79
C GLU A 164 9.22 13.75 7.52
N GLU A 165 8.58 14.05 6.39
CA GLU A 165 8.10 15.41 6.09
C GLU A 165 7.11 15.89 7.15
N TRP A 166 6.13 15.05 7.49
CA TRP A 166 5.11 15.39 8.49
C TRP A 166 5.72 15.64 9.87
N ARG A 167 6.66 14.80 10.32
CA ARG A 167 7.31 14.95 11.63
C ARG A 167 8.27 16.14 11.69
N ARG A 168 8.93 16.46 10.56
CA ARG A 168 9.93 17.53 10.49
C ARG A 168 9.30 18.91 10.50
N ASN A 169 8.09 19.07 9.98
CA ASN A 169 7.44 20.36 9.83
C ASN A 169 6.15 20.46 10.67
N PRO A 170 6.20 21.10 11.85
CA PRO A 170 5.03 21.29 12.71
C PRO A 170 3.89 22.12 12.09
N GLN A 171 4.13 22.81 10.96
CA GLN A 171 3.07 23.54 10.25
C GLN A 171 2.20 22.63 9.39
N ILE A 172 2.62 21.39 9.12
CA ILE A 172 1.85 20.44 8.34
C ILE A 172 0.82 19.77 9.27
N PRO A 173 -0.48 20.03 9.08
CA PRO A 173 -1.52 19.60 10.01
C PRO A 173 -1.80 18.09 9.96
N ASP A 174 -1.56 17.46 8.81
CA ASP A 174 -1.99 16.09 8.55
C ASP A 174 -1.11 15.36 7.51
N MET A 175 -1.30 14.05 7.42
CA MET A 175 -0.56 13.17 6.50
C MET A 175 -0.87 13.46 5.02
N ARG A 176 -2.08 13.93 4.69
CA ARG A 176 -2.45 14.28 3.31
C ARG A 176 -1.63 15.46 2.81
N THR A 177 -1.56 16.51 3.61
CA THR A 177 -0.77 17.71 3.34
C THR A 177 0.70 17.34 3.22
N ALA A 178 1.23 16.48 4.11
CA ALA A 178 2.59 15.96 3.99
C ALA A 178 2.83 15.24 2.66
N ALA A 179 1.90 14.38 2.23
CA ALA A 179 2.00 13.67 0.96
C ALA A 179 2.00 14.61 -0.25
N TYR A 180 1.17 15.67 -0.24
CA TYR A 180 1.20 16.71 -1.27
C TYR A 180 2.52 17.49 -1.28
N VAL A 181 3.07 17.84 -0.11
CA VAL A 181 4.38 18.51 -0.04
C VAL A 181 5.48 17.66 -0.67
N VAL A 182 5.52 16.36 -0.33
CA VAL A 182 6.48 15.42 -0.93
C VAL A 182 6.30 15.34 -2.46
N ALA A 183 5.06 15.24 -2.94
CA ALA A 183 4.76 15.17 -4.37
C ALA A 183 5.17 16.45 -5.12
N ILE A 184 4.81 17.62 -4.58
CA ILE A 184 5.16 18.93 -5.15
C ILE A 184 6.67 19.11 -5.22
N ASN A 185 7.41 18.74 -4.16
CA ASN A 185 8.86 18.85 -4.14
C ASN A 185 9.53 17.97 -5.22
N LYS A 186 9.04 16.74 -5.41
CA LYS A 186 9.54 15.85 -6.47
C LYS A 186 9.30 16.43 -7.85
N VAL A 187 8.07 16.88 -8.12
CA VAL A 187 7.73 17.53 -9.40
C VAL A 187 8.55 18.79 -9.61
N GLY A 188 8.64 19.66 -8.61
CA GLY A 188 9.42 20.90 -8.68
C GLY A 188 10.90 20.67 -8.97
N THR A 189 11.51 19.64 -8.36
CA THR A 189 12.89 19.24 -8.64
C THR A 189 13.06 18.84 -10.11
N SER A 190 12.17 18.01 -10.64
CA SER A 190 12.22 17.62 -12.05
C SER A 190 12.06 18.79 -13.01
N TYR A 191 11.19 19.76 -12.70
CA TYR A 191 11.04 20.98 -13.52
C TYR A 191 12.30 21.86 -13.47
N ALA A 192 12.92 22.02 -12.29
CA ALA A 192 14.15 22.79 -12.13
C ALA A 192 15.32 22.17 -12.91
N GLU A 193 15.45 20.84 -12.89
CA GLU A 193 16.47 20.10 -13.64
C GLU A 193 16.30 20.23 -15.17
N LEU A 194 15.06 20.40 -15.65
CA LEU A 194 14.76 20.65 -17.05
C LEU A 194 15.05 22.09 -17.50
N GLY A 195 15.44 22.98 -16.57
CA GLY A 195 15.66 24.41 -16.85
C GLY A 195 14.37 25.18 -17.16
N ILE A 196 13.21 24.61 -16.87
CA ILE A 196 11.91 25.27 -17.01
C ILE A 196 11.67 26.06 -15.72
N PHE A 197 12.14 27.31 -15.71
CA PHE A 197 11.84 28.28 -14.66
C PHE A 197 10.54 29.03 -14.99
N PRO A 198 9.70 29.39 -14.00
CA PRO A 198 8.72 30.46 -14.19
C PRO A 198 9.40 31.80 -14.48
#